data_AF-A0A1B6HH43-F1
#
_entry.id   AF-A0A1B6HH43-F1
#
_cell.length_a   1.000
_cell.length_b   1.000
_cell.length_c   1.000
_cell.angle_alpha   90.00
_cell.angle_beta   90.00
_cell.angle_gamma   90.00
#
_symmetry.space_group_name_H-M   'P 1'
#
loop_
_entity.id
_entity.type
_entity.pdbx_description
1 polymer ?
#
loop_
_entity_poly.entity_id
_entity_poly.type
_entity_poly.pdbx_seq_one_letter_code
_entity_poly.pdbx_strand_id
1 'polypeptide(L)'
;MWQKRRYHEIFFMIDTCQAASMYEKFYSPNILAVASSLVGEDSLSHHVDPAIGVYIIDRYTYYALAFLERVQPDSAQTMGEFLAVCPKRVCISTVGVRKDLFARDPHKVPITDFFGALRPVEIISSDSSINLTLPTDLKRVEEPEIPKKKYAYASQFPTIVKQKIEL
;
A
#
# COMPACT_ATOMS: atom_id res chain seq x y z
N MET A 1 -2.48 5.94 -12.79
CA MET A 1 -2.10 6.28 -11.41
C MET A 1 -0.81 7.11 -11.36
N TRP A 2 0.25 6.66 -12.04
CA TRP A 2 1.58 7.30 -12.02
C TRP A 2 1.61 8.76 -12.52
N GLN A 3 1.10 9.04 -13.72
CA GLN A 3 1.08 10.41 -14.30
C GLN A 3 0.37 11.44 -13.40
N LYS A 4 -0.58 10.98 -12.60
CA LYS A 4 -1.34 11.79 -11.64
C LYS A 4 -0.68 11.85 -10.25
N ARG A 5 0.55 11.32 -10.11
CA ARG A 5 1.33 11.25 -8.87
C ARG A 5 0.52 10.70 -7.69
N ARG A 6 -0.29 9.68 -7.94
CA ARG A 6 -1.18 9.09 -6.92
C ARG A 6 -0.50 8.07 -6.00
N TYR A 7 0.76 7.76 -6.27
CA TYR A 7 1.57 6.88 -5.43
C TYR A 7 3.04 7.25 -5.55
N HIS A 8 3.81 6.94 -4.51
CA HIS A 8 5.26 6.99 -4.54
C HIS A 8 5.82 5.63 -5.00
N GLU A 9 5.46 4.57 -4.28
CA GLU A 9 5.72 3.17 -4.58
C GLU A 9 4.42 2.36 -4.39
N ILE A 10 4.22 1.31 -5.19
CA ILE A 10 3.11 0.36 -5.01
C ILE A 10 3.67 -1.05 -4.94
N PHE A 11 3.17 -1.82 -3.98
CA PHE A 11 3.35 -3.25 -3.92
C PHE A 11 2.07 -3.98 -4.33
N PHE A 12 2.13 -4.78 -5.39
CA PHE A 12 1.06 -5.67 -5.82
C PHE A 12 1.32 -7.10 -5.35
N MET A 13 0.40 -7.62 -4.54
CA MET A 13 0.38 -9.03 -4.13
C MET A 13 -0.83 -9.71 -4.76
N ILE A 14 -0.59 -10.72 -5.58
CA ILE A 14 -1.62 -11.38 -6.38
C ILE A 14 -1.63 -12.86 -6.02
N ASP A 15 -2.71 -13.34 -5.39
CA ASP A 15 -2.91 -14.76 -5.08
C ASP A 15 -4.07 -15.33 -5.91
N THR A 16 -3.74 -16.06 -6.98
CA THR A 16 -4.69 -16.77 -7.86
C THR A 16 -3.93 -17.71 -8.80
N CYS A 17 -4.62 -18.61 -9.50
CA CYS A 17 -3.99 -19.40 -10.56
C CYS A 17 -3.47 -18.50 -11.69
N GLN A 18 -2.28 -18.83 -12.20
CA GLN A 18 -1.58 -18.04 -13.21
C GLN A 18 -1.39 -16.57 -12.83
N ALA A 19 -1.19 -16.28 -11.54
CA ALA A 19 -1.11 -14.92 -10.99
C ALA A 19 -0.07 -14.04 -11.71
N ALA A 20 1.06 -14.62 -12.16
CA ALA A 20 2.10 -13.87 -12.86
C ALA A 20 1.58 -13.15 -14.13
N SER A 21 0.58 -13.71 -14.81
CA SER A 21 -0.03 -13.11 -16.02
C SER A 21 -0.60 -11.71 -15.76
N MET A 22 -1.05 -11.43 -14.53
CA MET A 22 -1.67 -10.15 -14.18
C MET A 22 -0.69 -8.99 -14.12
N TYR A 23 0.58 -9.24 -13.77
CA TYR A 23 1.60 -8.18 -13.70
C TYR A 23 2.47 -8.09 -14.96
N GLU A 24 2.39 -9.03 -15.92
CA GLU A 24 3.27 -9.06 -17.10
C GLU A 24 3.23 -7.76 -17.90
N LYS A 25 2.06 -7.13 -17.97
CA LYS A 25 1.85 -5.89 -18.74
C LYS A 25 2.02 -4.62 -17.91
N PHE A 26 2.48 -4.72 -16.67
CA PHE A 26 2.85 -3.53 -15.92
C PHE A 26 4.00 -2.81 -16.62
N TYR A 27 3.84 -1.50 -16.75
CA TYR A 27 4.81 -0.60 -17.38
C TYR A 27 5.02 0.69 -16.58
N SER A 28 4.22 0.92 -15.54
CA SER A 28 4.37 2.10 -14.69
C SER A 28 5.55 1.86 -13.72
N PRO A 29 6.38 2.88 -13.46
CA PRO A 29 7.53 2.73 -12.58
C PRO A 29 7.11 2.65 -11.11
N ASN A 30 8.08 2.32 -10.27
CA ASN A 30 7.97 2.20 -8.82
C ASN A 30 6.91 1.16 -8.39
N ILE A 31 6.86 0.05 -9.12
CA ILE A 31 5.98 -1.07 -8.83
C ILE A 31 6.81 -2.30 -8.48
N LEU A 32 6.59 -2.84 -7.29
CA LEU A 32 7.04 -4.17 -6.91
C LEU A 32 5.82 -5.11 -7.02
N ALA A 33 5.96 -6.26 -7.66
CA ALA A 33 4.86 -7.23 -7.75
C ALA A 33 5.30 -8.63 -7.38
N VAL A 34 4.39 -9.36 -6.73
CA VAL A 34 4.52 -10.77 -6.40
C VAL A 34 3.25 -11.51 -6.79
N ALA A 35 3.42 -12.71 -7.31
CA ALA A 35 2.37 -13.63 -7.74
C ALA A 35 2.54 -14.97 -7.03
N SER A 36 1.45 -15.56 -6.56
CA SER A 36 1.47 -16.87 -5.90
C SER A 36 1.79 -18.03 -6.84
N SER A 37 1.57 -17.88 -8.15
CA SER A 37 1.95 -18.87 -9.16
C SER A 37 2.41 -18.24 -10.48
N LEU A 38 3.24 -18.98 -11.23
CA LEU A 38 3.63 -18.60 -12.60
C LEU A 38 2.53 -18.95 -13.61
N VAL A 39 2.67 -18.42 -14.84
CA VAL A 39 1.80 -18.79 -15.96
C VAL A 39 1.94 -20.29 -16.23
N GLY A 40 0.81 -20.99 -16.30
CA GLY A 40 0.77 -22.45 -16.42
C GLY A 40 0.82 -23.22 -15.10
N GLU A 41 0.86 -22.54 -13.96
CA GLU A 41 0.77 -23.14 -12.62
C GLU A 41 -0.49 -22.67 -11.88
N ASP A 42 -1.07 -23.58 -11.09
CA ASP A 42 -2.21 -23.30 -10.23
C ASP A 42 -1.76 -22.77 -8.86
N SER A 43 -2.54 -21.87 -8.27
CA SER A 43 -2.44 -21.57 -6.83
C SER A 43 -3.30 -22.59 -6.08
N LEU A 44 -2.77 -23.14 -4.99
CA LEU A 44 -3.43 -24.24 -4.26
C LEU A 44 -3.81 -23.83 -2.84
N SER A 45 -4.88 -24.45 -2.34
CA SER A 45 -5.33 -24.28 -0.97
C SER A 45 -4.51 -25.11 0.05
N HIS A 46 -4.51 -24.69 1.32
CA HIS A 46 -3.73 -25.31 2.39
C HIS A 46 -4.60 -26.06 3.43
N HIS A 47 -5.50 -25.36 4.12
CA HIS A 47 -6.27 -25.91 5.25
C HIS A 47 -7.68 -26.28 4.81
N VAL A 48 -8.07 -27.54 5.02
CA VAL A 48 -9.45 -28.02 4.88
C VAL A 48 -10.12 -28.05 6.25
N ASP A 49 -11.33 -27.52 6.34
CA ASP A 49 -12.21 -27.69 7.50
C ASP A 49 -13.14 -28.88 7.24
N PRO A 50 -12.99 -30.01 7.95
CA PRO A 50 -13.85 -31.18 7.74
C PRO A 50 -15.30 -30.96 8.18
N ALA A 51 -15.56 -30.05 9.12
CA ALA A 51 -16.91 -29.78 9.60
C ALA A 51 -17.73 -28.99 8.57
N ILE A 52 -17.07 -28.12 7.80
CA ILE A 52 -17.70 -27.31 6.75
C ILE A 52 -17.53 -27.97 5.36
N GLY A 53 -16.46 -28.74 5.16
CA GLY A 53 -16.13 -29.41 3.89
C GLY A 53 -15.49 -28.49 2.86
N VAL A 54 -14.87 -27.38 3.28
CA VAL A 54 -14.26 -26.38 2.39
C VAL A 54 -12.82 -26.08 2.77
N TYR A 55 -12.04 -25.60 1.80
CA TYR A 55 -10.73 -25.02 2.07
C TYR A 55 -10.87 -23.57 2.56
N ILE A 56 -10.16 -23.22 3.63
CA ILE A 56 -10.31 -21.91 4.29
C ILE A 56 -9.32 -20.87 3.73
N ILE A 57 -8.13 -21.31 3.30
CA ILE A 57 -7.03 -20.40 2.96
C ILE A 57 -6.11 -21.00 1.90
N ASP A 58 -5.59 -20.13 1.04
CA ASP A 58 -4.58 -20.47 0.05
C ASP A 58 -3.18 -20.58 0.65
N ARG A 59 -2.35 -21.44 0.05
CA ARG A 59 -1.00 -21.73 0.56
C ARG A 59 -0.15 -20.47 0.62
N TYR A 60 -0.13 -19.68 -0.45
CA TYR A 60 0.65 -18.45 -0.48
C TYR A 60 0.16 -17.46 0.58
N THR A 61 -1.15 -17.19 0.62
CA THR A 61 -1.77 -16.33 1.64
C THR A 61 -1.45 -16.81 3.07
N TYR A 62 -1.51 -18.11 3.35
CA TYR A 62 -1.16 -18.66 4.66
C TYR A 62 0.27 -18.30 5.10
N TYR A 63 1.27 -18.53 4.23
CA TYR A 63 2.67 -18.22 4.56
C TYR A 63 2.94 -16.70 4.59
N ALA A 64 2.27 -15.92 3.73
CA ALA A 64 2.35 -14.46 3.76
C ALA A 64 1.80 -13.90 5.08
N LEU A 65 0.62 -14.35 5.53
CA LEU A 65 0.04 -13.95 6.81
C LEU A 65 0.91 -14.40 7.98
N ALA A 66 1.39 -15.65 7.98
CA ALA A 66 2.26 -16.15 9.03
C ALA A 66 3.56 -15.34 9.19
N PHE A 67 4.05 -14.74 8.10
CA PHE A 67 5.16 -13.79 8.17
C PHE A 67 4.70 -12.44 8.76
N LEU A 68 3.64 -11.84 8.21
CA LEU A 68 3.15 -10.52 8.60
C LEU A 68 2.67 -10.45 10.06
N GLU A 69 2.11 -11.53 10.61
CA GLU A 69 1.72 -11.62 12.03
C GLU A 69 2.90 -11.45 13.00
N ARG A 70 4.13 -11.68 12.54
CA ARG A 70 5.36 -11.51 13.34
C ARG A 70 6.01 -10.14 13.14
N VAL A 71 5.47 -9.31 12.25
CA VAL A 71 6.01 -7.98 11.94
C VAL A 71 5.47 -6.98 12.97
N GLN A 72 6.38 -6.39 13.75
CA GLN A 72 6.08 -5.27 14.63
C GLN A 72 6.44 -3.92 13.98
N PRO A 73 5.94 -2.77 14.49
CA PRO A 73 6.24 -1.45 13.93
C PRO A 73 7.74 -1.09 13.88
N ASP A 74 8.54 -1.63 14.79
CA ASP A 74 10.01 -1.49 14.89
C ASP A 74 10.77 -2.64 14.20
N SER A 75 10.07 -3.49 13.44
CA SER A 75 10.66 -4.64 12.78
C SER A 75 11.72 -4.23 11.74
N ALA A 76 12.86 -4.92 11.81
CA ALA A 76 13.94 -4.81 10.82
C ALA A 76 13.74 -5.75 9.60
N GLN A 77 12.63 -6.48 9.53
CA GLN A 77 12.36 -7.40 8.43
C GLN A 77 12.20 -6.66 7.10
N THR A 78 12.61 -7.32 6.02
CA THR A 78 12.69 -6.68 4.70
C THR A 78 11.67 -7.23 3.72
N MET A 79 11.37 -6.46 2.68
CA MET A 79 10.58 -6.94 1.54
C MET A 79 11.23 -8.17 0.89
N GLY A 80 12.57 -8.24 0.86
CA GLY A 80 13.30 -9.39 0.33
C GLY A 80 13.00 -10.69 1.09
N GLU A 81 12.90 -10.62 2.41
CA GLU A 81 12.49 -11.76 3.25
C GLU A 81 11.03 -12.14 3.02
N PHE A 82 10.15 -11.13 2.94
CA PHE A 82 8.74 -11.33 2.63
C PHE A 82 8.52 -12.04 1.29
N LEU A 83 9.28 -11.68 0.26
CA LEU A 83 9.17 -12.29 -1.07
C LEU A 83 9.62 -13.76 -1.11
N ALA A 84 10.31 -14.25 -0.07
CA ALA A 84 10.81 -15.62 0.04
C ALA A 84 9.96 -16.52 0.98
N VAL A 85 8.84 -16.01 1.50
CA VAL A 85 8.01 -16.71 2.52
C VAL A 85 7.43 -18.04 2.05
N CYS A 86 7.21 -18.18 0.74
CA CYS A 86 6.58 -19.37 0.17
C CYS A 86 7.47 -20.04 -0.89
N PRO A 87 8.47 -20.83 -0.48
CA PRO A 87 9.23 -21.63 -1.42
C PRO A 87 8.33 -22.67 -2.11
N LYS A 88 8.71 -23.11 -3.32
CA LYS A 88 7.93 -24.07 -4.13
C LYS A 88 7.51 -25.33 -3.36
N ARG A 89 8.35 -25.80 -2.43
CA ARG A 89 8.06 -26.98 -1.60
C ARG A 89 6.79 -26.85 -0.75
N VAL A 90 6.48 -25.65 -0.25
CA VAL A 90 5.32 -25.43 0.64
C VAL A 90 4.12 -24.86 -0.11
N CYS A 91 4.38 -24.00 -1.11
CA CYS A 91 3.34 -23.43 -1.96
C CYS A 91 2.81 -24.43 -3.00
N ILE A 92 3.63 -25.41 -3.41
CA ILE A 92 3.34 -26.36 -4.50
C ILE A 92 3.14 -25.63 -5.86
N SER A 93 3.40 -24.32 -5.88
CA SER A 93 3.51 -23.44 -7.03
C SER A 93 4.79 -22.61 -6.91
N THR A 94 5.23 -22.02 -8.01
CA THR A 94 6.40 -21.15 -8.05
C THR A 94 5.94 -19.70 -7.86
N VAL A 95 6.38 -19.07 -6.77
CA VAL A 95 6.12 -17.64 -6.54
C VAL A 95 6.88 -16.81 -7.57
N GLY A 96 6.15 -16.03 -8.36
CA GLY A 96 6.70 -15.10 -9.32
C GLY A 96 6.95 -13.74 -8.67
N VAL A 97 8.13 -13.16 -8.88
CA VAL A 97 8.46 -11.82 -8.38
C VAL A 97 8.95 -10.95 -9.51
N ARG A 98 8.31 -9.79 -9.69
CA ARG A 98 8.68 -8.80 -10.69
C ARG A 98 9.31 -7.58 -10.02
N LYS A 99 10.61 -7.38 -10.25
CA LYS A 99 11.44 -6.35 -9.62
C LYS A 99 11.96 -5.27 -10.58
N ASP A 100 11.86 -5.48 -11.90
CA ASP A 100 12.37 -4.58 -12.94
C ASP A 100 11.79 -3.16 -12.87
N LEU A 101 10.54 -3.02 -12.40
CA LEU A 101 9.86 -1.74 -12.25
C LEU A 101 10.11 -1.08 -10.88
N PHE A 102 10.86 -1.71 -9.98
CA PHE A 102 11.12 -1.23 -8.62
C PHE A 102 12.60 -0.88 -8.46
N ALA A 103 12.91 0.40 -8.25
CA ALA A 103 14.28 0.89 -8.28
C ALA A 103 15.14 0.50 -7.06
N ARG A 104 14.49 0.29 -5.90
CA ARG A 104 15.19 -0.06 -4.65
C ARG A 104 15.47 -1.55 -4.58
N ASP A 105 16.55 -1.93 -3.90
CA ASP A 105 16.83 -3.32 -3.58
C ASP A 105 15.86 -3.85 -2.51
N PRO A 106 14.99 -4.84 -2.79
CA PRO A 106 14.02 -5.35 -1.82
C PRO A 106 14.65 -5.86 -0.51
N HIS A 107 15.91 -6.30 -0.53
CA HIS A 107 16.62 -6.75 0.68
C HIS A 107 17.05 -5.61 1.60
N LYS A 108 16.86 -4.36 1.19
CA LYS A 108 17.13 -3.16 1.99
C LYS A 108 15.87 -2.34 2.27
N VAL A 109 14.73 -2.74 1.71
CA VAL A 109 13.44 -2.07 1.93
C VAL A 109 12.76 -2.71 3.13
N PRO A 110 12.47 -1.94 4.20
CA PRO A 110 11.69 -2.44 5.34
C PRO A 110 10.30 -2.88 4.90
N ILE A 111 9.78 -3.97 5.48
CA ILE A 111 8.41 -4.42 5.24
C ILE A 111 7.38 -3.35 5.69
N THR A 112 7.74 -2.55 6.68
CA THR A 112 6.92 -1.47 7.25
C THR A 112 6.70 -0.31 6.28
N ASP A 113 7.50 -0.17 5.21
CA ASP A 113 7.26 0.82 4.16
C ASP A 113 5.93 0.56 3.41
N PHE A 114 5.52 -0.72 3.31
CA PHE A 114 4.28 -1.11 2.61
C PHE A 114 3.15 -1.55 3.56
N PHE A 115 3.48 -2.19 4.68
CA PHE A 115 2.49 -2.75 5.62
C PHE A 115 2.40 -1.99 6.95
N GLY A 116 3.28 -1.01 7.18
CA GLY A 116 3.27 -0.18 8.38
C GLY A 116 2.46 1.10 8.21
N ALA A 117 1.92 1.62 9.31
CA ALA A 117 1.28 2.92 9.36
C ALA A 117 2.18 3.91 10.11
N LEU A 118 3.13 4.53 9.41
CA LEU A 118 3.94 5.61 9.98
C LEU A 118 3.13 6.92 9.94
N ARG A 119 2.65 7.35 11.11
CA ARG A 119 2.07 8.68 11.28
C ARG A 119 3.12 9.59 11.91
N PRO A 120 3.67 10.57 11.17
CA PRO A 120 4.51 11.58 11.80
C PRO A 120 3.65 12.35 12.81
N VAL A 121 4.08 12.35 14.07
CA VAL A 121 3.47 13.14 15.15
C VAL A 121 4.49 14.17 15.60
N GLU A 122 4.08 15.44 15.58
CA GLU A 122 4.85 16.52 16.20
C GLU A 122 4.45 16.59 17.68
N ILE A 123 5.39 16.31 18.57
CA ILE A 123 5.18 16.44 20.01
C ILE A 123 5.39 17.92 20.33
N ILE A 124 4.29 18.62 20.62
CA ILE A 124 4.34 19.99 21.13
C ILE A 124 4.74 19.92 22.60
N SER A 125 5.94 20.43 22.93
CA SER A 125 6.44 20.52 24.30
C SER A 125 5.54 21.43 25.15
N SER A 126 5.33 21.04 26.41
CA SER A 126 4.39 21.63 27.37
C SER A 126 4.62 23.10 27.78
N ASP A 127 5.61 23.79 27.20
CA ASP A 127 5.82 25.23 27.42
C ASP A 127 4.89 26.10 26.56
N SER A 128 4.09 25.50 25.69
CA SER A 128 3.01 26.19 24.98
C SER A 128 1.68 25.85 25.63
N SER A 129 1.23 26.72 26.54
CA SER A 129 -0.11 26.67 27.11
C SER A 129 -1.14 26.88 26.00
N ILE A 130 -1.78 25.81 25.53
CA ILE A 130 -2.93 25.91 24.64
C ILE A 130 -4.12 26.36 25.51
N ASN A 131 -4.48 27.64 25.42
CA ASN A 131 -5.70 28.16 26.05
C ASN A 131 -6.93 27.61 25.31
N LEU A 132 -7.36 26.41 25.67
CA LEU A 132 -8.66 25.85 25.31
C LEU A 132 -9.74 26.58 26.13
N THR A 133 -10.02 27.84 25.82
CA THR A 133 -11.26 28.47 26.27
C THR A 133 -12.42 27.80 25.53
N LEU A 134 -13.13 26.92 26.23
CA LEU A 134 -14.47 26.50 25.85
C LEU A 134 -15.31 27.78 25.66
N PRO A 135 -15.97 27.99 24.51
CA PRO A 135 -16.79 29.17 24.32
C PRO A 135 -18.01 29.08 25.26
N THR A 136 -17.94 29.74 26.41
CA THR A 136 -19.06 29.77 27.37
C THR A 136 -20.12 30.82 27.06
N ASP A 137 -19.99 31.57 25.97
CA ASP A 137 -21.01 32.51 25.53
C ASP A 137 -21.51 32.16 24.12
N LEU A 138 -22.63 31.45 24.05
CA LEU A 138 -23.47 31.42 22.86
C LEU A 138 -24.13 32.80 22.68
N LYS A 139 -23.34 33.81 22.31
CA LYS A 139 -23.92 34.97 21.64
C LYS A 139 -24.30 34.51 20.25
N ARG A 140 -25.60 34.59 19.95
CA ARG A 140 -26.15 34.35 18.61
C ARG A 140 -25.42 35.29 17.64
N VAL A 141 -24.43 34.75 16.92
CA VAL A 141 -23.78 35.45 15.83
C VAL A 141 -24.83 35.57 14.74
N GLU A 142 -25.29 36.78 14.46
CA GLU A 142 -26.06 37.03 13.24
C GLU A 142 -25.22 36.57 12.05
N GLU A 143 -25.78 35.68 11.23
CA GLU A 143 -25.12 35.14 10.05
C GLU A 143 -24.63 36.32 9.19
N PRO A 144 -23.30 36.51 9.02
CA PRO A 144 -22.83 37.49 8.06
C PRO A 144 -23.34 37.07 6.69
N GLU A 145 -23.98 37.96 5.94
CA GLU A 145 -24.39 37.70 4.56
C GLU A 145 -23.15 37.28 3.75
N ILE A 146 -23.00 35.97 3.54
CA ILE A 146 -21.90 35.42 2.77
C ILE A 146 -22.17 35.80 1.32
N PRO A 147 -21.31 36.60 0.64
CA PRO A 147 -21.46 36.81 -0.78
C PRO A 147 -21.41 35.44 -1.45
N LYS A 148 -22.46 35.09 -2.22
CA LYS A 148 -22.61 33.82 -2.94
C LYS A 148 -21.47 33.62 -3.94
N LYS A 149 -20.28 33.28 -3.46
CA LYS A 149 -19.17 32.85 -4.30
C LYS A 149 -19.49 31.42 -4.71
N LYS A 150 -19.46 31.16 -6.02
CA LYS A 150 -19.48 29.79 -6.55
C LYS A 150 -18.31 29.04 -5.93
N TYR A 151 -18.61 28.12 -5.01
CA TYR A 151 -17.61 27.17 -4.53
C TYR A 151 -17.15 26.35 -5.73
N ALA A 152 -15.86 26.42 -6.03
CA ALA A 152 -15.21 25.55 -7.00
C ALA A 152 -14.22 24.66 -6.25
N TYR A 153 -14.21 23.37 -6.58
CA TYR A 153 -13.19 22.47 -6.07
C TYR A 153 -11.83 22.93 -6.57
N ALA A 154 -10.84 22.98 -5.66
CA ALA A 154 -9.46 23.16 -6.05
C ALA A 154 -9.08 22.07 -7.07
N SER A 155 -8.38 22.47 -8.13
CA SER A 155 -7.89 21.53 -9.15
C SER A 155 -6.97 20.51 -8.49
N GLN A 156 -7.42 19.26 -8.39
CA GLN A 156 -6.69 18.17 -7.73
C GLN A 156 -5.45 17.70 -8.51
N PHE A 157 -5.12 18.33 -9.63
CA PHE A 157 -3.95 17.99 -10.45
C PHE A 157 -3.16 19.26 -10.79
N PRO A 158 -1.81 19.20 -10.74
CA PRO A 158 -0.98 20.30 -11.21
C PRO A 158 -1.21 20.51 -12.70
N THR A 159 -1.62 21.71 -13.09
CA THR A 159 -1.65 22.14 -14.50
C THR A 159 -0.23 22.15 -15.03
N ILE A 160 -0.01 21.42 -16.12
CA ILE A 160 1.28 21.35 -16.82
C ILE A 160 1.74 22.77 -17.12
N VAL A 161 2.86 23.18 -16.51
CA VAL A 161 3.58 24.40 -16.90
C VAL A 161 4.10 24.14 -18.30
N LYS A 162 3.50 24.78 -19.31
CA LYS A 162 4.09 24.80 -20.66
C LYS A 162 5.42 25.54 -20.55
N GLN A 163 6.53 24.80 -20.68
CA GLN A 163 7.82 25.42 -20.97
C GLN A 163 7.68 26.17 -22.29
N LYS A 164 7.85 27.48 -22.22
CA LYS A 164 7.96 28.38 -23.37
C LYS A 164 9.28 28.02 -24.05
N ILE A 165 9.22 27.34 -25.19
CA ILE A 165 10.36 27.23 -26.10
C ILE A 165 10.39 28.56 -26.85
N GLU A 166 11.33 29.43 -26.50
CA GLU A 166 11.70 30.57 -27.34
C GLU A 166 12.59 30.03 -28.46
N LEU A 167 12.12 30.23 -29.69
CA LEU A 167 12.93 30.16 -30.91
C LEU A 167 13.65 31.49 -31.08
#